data_AF-A0A448B3D5-F1
#
_entry.id   AF-A0A448B3D5-F1
#
_cell.length_a   1.000
_cell.length_b   1.000
_cell.length_c   1.000
_cell.angle_alpha   90.00
_cell.angle_beta   90.00
_cell.angle_gamma   90.00
#
_symmetry.space_group_name_H-M   'P 1'
#
loop_
_entity.id
_entity.type
_entity.pdbx_description
1 polymer ?
#
loop_
_entity_poly.entity_id
_entity_poly.type
_entity_poly.pdbx_seq_one_letter_code
_entity_poly.pdbx_strand_id
1 'polypeptide(L)'
;MMDNNNNKTSTDLLGLAPYGESLKIAVEKGFGAAEALLSRICLPAAEELGLMYKDKVRHWRLNNIIKIIEKSNDKLQFIDGEINLNAHPRVIKEIIENGSWCDDDTIQEMWAGLIASSCNEDDGDDLNLIFVNTLKQLTRNQVKILNYICSKCIMNVDKNGFIQANHIEISLDELSKIVEIKSVHQIDSELDFLRSKELLISDYFSGHGAGFVIDLDNIVAHLEPSPFAINLFIRGQGFKGSPKDFYKLEYKNQ
;
A
#
# COMPACT_ATOMS: atom_id res chain seq x y z
N MET A 1 18.47 29.59 -60.87
CA MET A 1 18.83 30.31 -59.63
C MET A 1 17.76 29.97 -58.62
N MET A 2 18.20 29.64 -57.40
CA MET A 2 17.64 28.63 -56.50
C MET A 2 16.16 28.76 -56.10
N ASP A 3 15.57 27.57 -56.02
CA ASP A 3 14.25 27.19 -55.55
C ASP A 3 14.03 27.35 -54.03
N ASN A 4 12.82 27.82 -53.72
CA ASN A 4 11.84 27.32 -52.75
C ASN A 4 12.23 26.91 -51.31
N ASN A 5 11.65 27.67 -50.38
CA ASN A 5 10.81 27.25 -49.24
C ASN A 5 11.13 25.93 -48.52
N ASN A 6 11.38 26.02 -47.21
CA ASN A 6 10.82 25.05 -46.25
C ASN A 6 10.52 25.70 -44.88
N ASN A 7 9.22 25.86 -44.62
CA ASN A 7 8.63 25.88 -43.29
C ASN A 7 9.02 24.62 -42.51
N LYS A 8 9.19 24.74 -41.18
CA LYS A 8 8.49 23.90 -40.19
C LYS A 8 8.76 24.40 -38.77
N THR A 9 7.80 25.15 -38.25
CA THR A 9 7.39 25.10 -36.84
C THR A 9 7.17 23.64 -36.46
N SER A 10 8.11 23.03 -35.76
CA SER A 10 7.93 21.73 -35.09
C SER A 10 7.04 21.96 -33.87
N THR A 11 5.73 21.96 -34.12
CA THR A 11 4.68 21.86 -33.13
C THR A 11 4.97 20.70 -32.18
N ASP A 12 5.01 20.99 -30.89
CA ASP A 12 4.95 20.01 -29.80
C ASP A 12 3.59 19.29 -29.87
N LEU A 13 3.50 18.33 -30.80
CA LEU A 13 2.26 17.70 -31.27
C LEU A 13 1.67 16.71 -30.25
N LEU A 14 2.48 16.30 -29.27
CA LEU A 14 2.15 15.30 -28.25
C LEU A 14 2.07 15.92 -26.84
N GLY A 15 1.90 17.24 -26.79
CA GLY A 15 2.71 18.13 -25.97
C GLY A 15 3.57 17.49 -24.87
N LEU A 16 4.77 17.09 -25.27
CA LEU A 16 5.76 16.43 -24.42
C LEU A 16 6.63 17.44 -23.67
N ALA A 17 6.57 18.72 -24.02
CA ALA A 17 7.35 19.79 -23.36
C ALA A 17 7.16 19.86 -21.83
N PRO A 18 5.94 19.73 -21.26
CA PRO A 18 5.74 19.76 -19.81
C PRO A 18 6.31 18.51 -19.11
N TYR A 19 6.48 17.40 -19.84
CA TYR A 19 7.07 16.16 -19.30
C TYR A 19 8.59 16.28 -19.26
N GLY A 20 9.20 16.88 -20.29
CA GLY A 20 10.59 17.29 -20.24
C GLY A 20 10.85 18.23 -19.06
N GLU A 21 9.95 19.18 -18.80
CA GLU A 21 10.08 20.11 -17.66
C GLU A 21 9.80 19.46 -16.30
N SER A 22 8.77 18.63 -16.15
CA SER A 22 8.44 17.96 -14.87
C SER A 22 9.41 16.84 -14.52
N LEU A 23 9.89 16.10 -15.54
CA LEU A 23 11.00 15.16 -15.39
C LEU A 23 12.27 15.94 -15.03
N LYS A 24 12.56 17.07 -15.69
CA LYS A 24 13.72 17.91 -15.37
C LYS A 24 13.63 18.57 -13.99
N ILE A 25 12.44 18.93 -13.50
CA ILE A 25 12.21 19.42 -12.13
C ILE A 25 12.40 18.29 -11.10
N ALA A 26 11.99 17.06 -11.43
CA ALA A 26 12.26 15.88 -10.60
C ALA A 26 13.75 15.52 -10.60
N VAL A 27 14.44 15.67 -11.74
CA VAL A 27 15.88 15.43 -11.92
C VAL A 27 16.73 16.51 -11.23
N GLU A 28 16.35 17.80 -11.32
CA GLU A 28 17.08 18.93 -10.75
C GLU A 28 17.01 19.00 -9.21
N LYS A 29 16.02 18.34 -8.59
CA LYS A 29 15.85 18.32 -7.11
C LYS A 29 16.60 17.20 -6.39
N GLY A 30 17.35 16.35 -7.10
CA GLY A 30 18.26 15.37 -6.49
C GLY A 30 17.57 14.07 -6.05
N PHE A 31 17.10 13.28 -7.02
CA PHE A 31 16.28 12.08 -6.80
C PHE A 31 16.82 10.83 -7.52
N GLY A 32 18.10 10.45 -7.34
CA GLY A 32 18.70 9.34 -8.12
C GLY A 32 17.96 7.98 -8.07
N ALA A 33 17.46 7.56 -6.90
CA ALA A 33 16.71 6.31 -6.74
C ALA A 33 15.25 6.43 -7.19
N ALA A 34 14.59 7.55 -6.89
CA ALA A 34 13.22 7.80 -7.34
C ALA A 34 13.16 7.98 -8.86
N GLU A 35 14.19 8.57 -9.48
CA GLU A 35 14.34 8.73 -10.93
C GLU A 35 14.56 7.38 -11.62
N ALA A 36 15.40 6.50 -11.06
CA ALA A 36 15.58 5.14 -11.58
C ALA A 36 14.29 4.31 -11.44
N LEU A 37 13.55 4.49 -10.33
CA LEU A 37 12.25 3.87 -10.12
C LEU A 37 11.22 4.45 -11.09
N LEU A 38 11.00 5.77 -11.14
CA LEU A 38 10.10 6.46 -12.07
C LEU A 38 10.42 6.11 -13.53
N SER A 39 11.69 6.08 -13.91
CA SER A 39 12.07 5.71 -15.28
C SER A 39 11.79 4.24 -15.57
N ARG A 40 12.17 3.29 -14.71
CA ARG A 40 11.94 1.86 -14.98
C ARG A 40 10.49 1.41 -14.79
N ILE A 41 9.83 1.92 -13.76
CA ILE A 41 8.48 1.56 -13.31
C ILE A 41 7.44 2.42 -14.04
N CYS A 42 7.66 3.74 -14.13
CA CYS A 42 6.67 4.65 -14.69
C CYS A 42 6.85 4.96 -16.18
N LEU A 43 8.00 4.81 -16.85
CA LEU A 43 8.06 5.05 -18.31
C LEU A 43 7.23 4.05 -19.12
N PRO A 44 7.29 2.73 -18.89
CA PRO A 44 6.45 1.77 -19.62
C PRO A 44 4.95 2.00 -19.35
N ALA A 45 4.59 2.37 -18.12
CA ALA A 45 3.22 2.76 -17.78
C ALA A 45 2.85 4.14 -18.35
N ALA A 46 3.80 5.07 -18.47
CA ALA A 46 3.58 6.41 -18.99
C ALA A 46 3.35 6.42 -20.51
N GLU A 47 3.94 5.47 -21.25
CA GLU A 47 3.65 5.26 -22.67
C GLU A 47 2.18 4.82 -22.87
N GLU A 48 1.65 3.92 -22.03
CA GLU A 48 0.23 3.55 -22.04
C GLU A 48 -0.69 4.69 -21.53
N LEU A 49 -0.18 5.56 -20.66
CA LEU A 49 -0.85 6.78 -20.20
C LEU A 49 -0.64 7.98 -21.15
N GLY A 50 0.08 7.79 -22.26
CA GLY A 50 0.60 8.83 -23.15
C GLY A 50 -0.43 9.50 -24.07
N LEU A 51 -1.66 8.96 -24.18
CA LEU A 51 -2.64 9.39 -25.18
C LEU A 51 -3.74 10.36 -24.69
N MET A 52 -3.73 10.83 -23.43
CA MET A 52 -4.81 11.69 -22.92
C MET A 52 -4.30 12.99 -22.28
N TYR A 53 -4.58 14.10 -22.94
CA TYR A 53 -4.07 15.45 -22.63
C TYR A 53 -4.95 16.24 -21.61
N LYS A 54 -4.32 17.17 -20.87
CA LYS A 54 -4.87 18.43 -20.28
C LYS A 54 -5.64 18.50 -18.94
N ASP A 55 -5.61 17.49 -18.05
CA ASP A 55 -6.53 17.46 -16.90
C ASP A 55 -5.89 17.65 -15.51
N LYS A 56 -6.50 18.47 -14.64
CA LYS A 56 -6.06 18.69 -13.23
C LYS A 56 -6.00 17.38 -12.44
N VAL A 57 -6.90 16.45 -12.78
CA VAL A 57 -6.96 15.12 -12.20
C VAL A 57 -5.68 14.33 -12.49
N ARG A 58 -5.10 14.45 -13.69
CA ARG A 58 -3.83 13.76 -14.04
C ARG A 58 -2.67 14.28 -13.22
N HIS A 59 -2.57 15.60 -13.03
CA HIS A 59 -1.54 16.20 -12.19
C HIS A 59 -1.69 15.75 -10.72
N TRP A 60 -2.92 15.73 -10.21
CA TRP A 60 -3.19 15.22 -8.86
C TRP A 60 -2.81 13.74 -8.70
N ARG A 61 -3.21 12.87 -9.65
CA ARG A 61 -2.83 11.45 -9.69
C ARG A 61 -1.31 11.25 -9.75
N LEU A 62 -0.63 12.01 -10.60
CA LEU A 62 0.82 11.96 -10.73
C LEU A 62 1.50 12.37 -9.42
N ASN A 63 1.04 13.44 -8.76
CA ASN A 63 1.57 13.87 -7.47
C ASN A 63 1.37 12.80 -6.39
N ASN A 64 0.24 12.09 -6.38
CA ASN A 64 0.01 10.97 -5.47
C ASN A 64 0.99 9.82 -5.72
N ILE A 65 1.24 9.47 -6.99
CA ILE A 65 2.24 8.45 -7.33
C ILE A 65 3.64 8.87 -6.93
N ILE A 66 4.03 10.12 -7.18
CA ILE A 66 5.33 10.65 -6.74
C ILE A 66 5.47 10.50 -5.22
N LYS A 67 4.46 10.88 -4.43
CA LYS A 67 4.48 10.72 -2.98
C LYS A 67 4.62 9.27 -2.54
N ILE A 68 3.89 8.35 -3.17
CA ILE A 68 3.98 6.91 -2.87
C ILE A 68 5.38 6.38 -3.17
N ILE A 69 5.98 6.79 -4.29
CA ILE A 69 7.34 6.42 -4.68
C ILE A 69 8.39 7.00 -3.73
N GLU A 70 8.22 8.27 -3.32
CA GLU A 70 9.09 8.90 -2.33
C GLU A 70 9.06 8.13 -1.01
N LYS A 71 7.86 7.80 -0.50
CA LYS A 71 7.67 6.98 0.69
C LYS A 71 8.24 5.57 0.53
N SER A 72 8.24 5.00 -0.68
CA SER A 72 8.77 3.65 -0.88
C SER A 72 10.28 3.63 -0.77
N ASN A 73 10.97 4.71 -1.17
CA ASN A 73 12.43 4.79 -1.06
C ASN A 73 12.92 4.63 0.39
N ASP A 74 12.19 5.17 1.36
CA ASP A 74 12.51 5.02 2.78
C ASP A 74 12.35 3.58 3.29
N LYS A 75 11.65 2.73 2.52
CA LYS A 75 11.36 1.33 2.84
C LYS A 75 12.17 0.34 2.00
N LEU A 76 12.90 0.81 0.98
CA LEU A 76 13.73 -0.05 0.14
C LEU A 76 14.92 -0.58 0.95
N GLN A 77 15.11 -1.89 0.87
CA GLN A 77 16.24 -2.56 1.49
C GLN A 77 17.41 -2.58 0.50
N PHE A 78 18.59 -2.17 0.97
CA PHE A 78 19.83 -2.37 0.24
C PHE A 78 20.24 -3.84 0.34
N ILE A 79 20.43 -4.49 -0.80
CA ILE A 79 21.00 -5.84 -0.87
C ILE A 79 22.38 -5.66 -1.51
N ASP A 80 23.43 -6.05 -0.80
CA ASP A 80 24.83 -5.91 -1.26
C ASP A 80 25.27 -4.50 -1.69
N GLY A 81 24.66 -3.47 -1.09
CA GLY A 81 24.96 -2.07 -1.39
C GLY A 81 24.26 -1.53 -2.65
N GLU A 82 23.46 -2.35 -3.34
CA GLU A 82 22.63 -1.95 -4.46
C GLU A 82 21.14 -1.94 -4.08
N ILE A 83 20.39 -1.02 -4.67
CA ILE A 83 18.93 -1.00 -4.54
C ILE A 83 18.39 -1.81 -5.72
N ASN A 84 17.82 -2.98 -5.42
CA ASN A 84 17.08 -3.71 -6.43
C ASN A 84 15.71 -3.03 -6.63
N LEU A 85 15.49 -2.53 -7.84
CA LEU A 85 14.26 -1.85 -8.25
C LEU A 85 13.40 -2.71 -9.20
N ASN A 86 13.74 -3.99 -9.37
CA ASN A 86 13.00 -4.88 -10.26
C ASN A 86 11.79 -5.45 -9.52
N ALA A 87 10.60 -5.23 -10.06
CA ALA A 87 9.35 -5.72 -9.50
C ALA A 87 8.47 -6.21 -10.65
N HIS A 88 7.67 -7.23 -10.38
CA HIS A 88 6.84 -7.83 -11.42
C HIS A 88 5.90 -6.76 -12.05
N PRO A 89 5.94 -6.55 -13.39
CA PRO A 89 5.24 -5.42 -14.04
C PRO A 89 3.74 -5.36 -13.75
N ARG A 90 3.09 -6.52 -13.60
CA ARG A 90 1.65 -6.62 -13.26
C ARG A 90 1.34 -6.02 -11.89
N VAL A 91 2.18 -6.24 -10.89
CA VAL A 91 1.99 -5.72 -9.53
C VAL A 91 2.13 -4.20 -9.56
N ILE A 92 3.20 -3.73 -10.20
CA ILE A 92 3.48 -2.30 -10.38
C ILE A 92 2.35 -1.58 -11.10
N LYS A 93 1.85 -2.14 -12.21
CA LYS A 93 0.73 -1.57 -12.97
C LYS A 93 -0.48 -1.36 -12.06
N GLU A 94 -0.88 -2.38 -11.30
CA GLU A 94 -2.03 -2.28 -10.40
C GLU A 94 -1.79 -1.28 -9.25
N ILE A 95 -0.58 -1.18 -8.71
CA ILE A 95 -0.24 -0.18 -7.69
C ILE A 95 -0.35 1.23 -8.27
N ILE A 96 0.20 1.49 -9.46
CA ILE A 96 0.11 2.81 -10.09
C ILE A 96 -1.34 3.16 -10.40
N GLU A 97 -2.09 2.23 -10.97
CA GLU A 97 -3.47 2.46 -11.37
C GLU A 97 -4.34 2.81 -10.16
N ASN A 98 -4.28 2.00 -9.09
CA ASN A 98 -5.15 2.16 -7.93
C ASN A 98 -4.60 3.18 -6.92
N GLY A 99 -3.30 3.11 -6.59
CA GLY A 99 -2.66 4.00 -5.63
C GLY A 99 -2.64 5.47 -6.06
N SER A 100 -2.66 5.75 -7.37
CA SER A 100 -2.74 7.13 -7.88
C SER A 100 -4.03 7.87 -7.46
N TRP A 101 -5.08 7.13 -7.12
CA TRP A 101 -6.36 7.69 -6.64
C TRP A 101 -6.43 7.84 -5.12
N CYS A 102 -5.37 7.47 -4.39
CA CYS A 102 -5.31 7.60 -2.94
C CYS A 102 -4.52 8.86 -2.56
N ASP A 103 -5.12 9.75 -1.78
CA ASP A 103 -4.49 10.95 -1.21
C ASP A 103 -4.31 10.91 0.31
N ASP A 104 -4.90 9.91 0.98
CA ASP A 104 -4.68 9.65 2.40
C ASP A 104 -3.28 9.08 2.64
N ASP A 105 -2.56 9.72 3.56
CA ASP A 105 -1.18 9.38 3.88
C ASP A 105 -1.02 7.93 4.37
N THR A 106 -1.95 7.44 5.19
CA THR A 106 -1.93 6.07 5.73
C THR A 106 -2.03 5.02 4.63
N ILE A 107 -2.89 5.26 3.64
CA ILE A 107 -3.03 4.36 2.50
C ILE A 107 -1.82 4.45 1.58
N GLN A 108 -1.31 5.67 1.33
CA GLN A 108 -0.11 5.87 0.53
C GLN A 108 1.11 5.17 1.13
N GLU A 109 1.25 5.16 2.46
CA GLU A 109 2.29 4.41 3.19
C GLU A 109 2.23 2.90 2.94
N MET A 110 1.02 2.33 2.87
CA MET A 110 0.83 0.92 2.54
C MET A 110 1.15 0.62 1.09
N TRP A 111 0.72 1.46 0.14
CA TRP A 111 1.10 1.32 -1.27
C TRP A 111 2.61 1.40 -1.45
N ALA A 112 3.26 2.33 -0.76
CA ALA A 112 4.70 2.50 -0.77
C ALA A 112 5.43 1.26 -0.24
N GLY A 113 4.94 0.67 0.86
CA GLY A 113 5.45 -0.59 1.35
C GLY A 113 5.26 -1.73 0.36
N LEU A 114 4.09 -1.83 -0.30
CA LEU A 114 3.87 -2.85 -1.32
C LEU A 114 4.82 -2.71 -2.51
N ILE A 115 5.18 -1.50 -2.94
CA ILE A 115 6.25 -1.29 -3.93
C ILE A 115 7.56 -1.86 -3.38
N ALA A 116 7.98 -1.39 -2.20
CA ALA A 116 9.25 -1.78 -1.62
C ALA A 116 9.36 -3.30 -1.37
N SER A 117 8.28 -3.95 -0.95
CA SER A 117 8.22 -5.40 -0.72
C SER A 117 8.07 -6.20 -2.01
N SER A 118 7.71 -5.58 -3.13
CA SER A 118 7.62 -6.23 -4.45
C SER A 118 8.92 -6.14 -5.24
N CYS A 119 9.83 -5.25 -4.87
CA CYS A 119 11.13 -5.19 -5.52
C CYS A 119 11.99 -6.40 -5.10
N ASN A 120 12.34 -7.31 -5.99
CA ASN A 120 13.13 -8.52 -5.70
C ASN A 120 14.04 -8.90 -6.87
N GLU A 121 14.99 -9.80 -6.63
CA GLU A 121 15.90 -10.31 -7.68
C GLU A 121 15.19 -11.30 -8.62
N ASP A 122 14.13 -11.94 -8.13
CA ASP A 122 13.31 -12.87 -8.91
C ASP A 122 12.12 -12.15 -9.55
N ASP A 123 12.30 -11.77 -10.81
CA ASP A 123 11.34 -11.06 -11.68
C ASP A 123 9.95 -11.74 -11.86
N GLY A 124 9.73 -12.91 -11.25
CA GLY A 124 8.54 -13.75 -11.43
C GLY A 124 7.53 -13.75 -10.28
N ASP A 125 7.83 -13.14 -9.12
CA ASP A 125 6.92 -13.21 -7.98
C ASP A 125 5.81 -12.15 -8.06
N ASP A 126 4.59 -12.57 -8.39
CA ASP A 126 3.39 -11.73 -8.35
C ASP A 126 2.53 -11.92 -7.09
N LEU A 127 3.04 -12.59 -6.04
CA LEU A 127 2.30 -12.83 -4.79
C LEU A 127 1.72 -11.55 -4.19
N ASN A 128 2.45 -10.42 -4.25
CA ASN A 128 1.97 -9.14 -3.73
C ASN A 128 0.72 -8.62 -4.46
N LEU A 129 0.36 -9.18 -5.62
CA LEU A 129 -0.89 -8.89 -6.30
C LEU A 129 -2.12 -9.20 -5.45
N ILE A 130 -2.07 -10.24 -4.59
CA ILE A 130 -3.19 -10.56 -3.68
C ILE A 130 -3.38 -9.42 -2.66
N PHE A 131 -2.29 -8.83 -2.18
CA PHE A 131 -2.29 -7.73 -1.23
C PHE A 131 -2.73 -6.42 -1.90
N VAL A 132 -2.28 -6.15 -3.13
CA VAL A 132 -2.73 -5.03 -3.96
C VAL A 132 -4.25 -5.11 -4.20
N ASN A 133 -4.75 -6.30 -4.57
CA ASN A 133 -6.18 -6.52 -4.81
C ASN A 133 -7.03 -6.36 -3.55
N THR A 134 -6.49 -6.66 -2.38
CA THR A 134 -7.17 -6.40 -1.11
C THR A 134 -7.12 -4.91 -0.76
N LEU A 135 -5.93 -4.29 -0.77
CA LEU A 135 -5.75 -2.90 -0.37
C LEU A 135 -6.60 -1.92 -1.20
N LYS A 136 -6.74 -2.16 -2.51
CA LYS A 136 -7.59 -1.31 -3.38
C LYS A 136 -9.08 -1.33 -3.02
N GLN A 137 -9.53 -2.29 -2.23
CA GLN A 137 -10.91 -2.40 -1.76
C GLN A 137 -11.10 -1.78 -0.37
N LEU A 138 -10.03 -1.39 0.32
CA LEU A 138 -10.11 -0.91 1.70
C LEU A 138 -10.31 0.60 1.76
N THR A 139 -11.11 1.05 2.73
CA THR A 139 -11.23 2.46 3.09
C THR A 139 -10.04 2.91 3.94
N ARG A 140 -9.84 4.23 4.10
CA ARG A 140 -8.81 4.78 4.99
C ARG A 140 -8.97 4.31 6.44
N ASN A 141 -10.21 4.16 6.91
CA ASN A 141 -10.50 3.77 8.28
C ASN A 141 -10.19 2.29 8.50
N GLN A 142 -10.51 1.45 7.51
CA GLN A 142 -10.18 0.03 7.53
C GLN A 142 -8.66 -0.18 7.56
N VAL A 143 -7.91 0.59 6.79
CA VAL A 143 -6.44 0.59 6.82
C VAL A 143 -5.92 1.05 8.18
N LYS A 144 -6.48 2.12 8.77
CA LYS A 144 -6.11 2.58 10.13
C LYS A 144 -6.37 1.49 11.18
N ILE A 145 -7.53 0.83 11.15
CA ILE A 145 -7.87 -0.28 12.05
C ILE A 145 -6.86 -1.43 11.86
N LEU A 146 -6.63 -1.86 10.61
CA LEU A 146 -5.72 -2.96 10.30
C LEU A 146 -4.30 -2.67 10.80
N ASN A 147 -3.78 -1.47 10.54
CA ASN A 147 -2.46 -1.05 11.01
C ASN A 147 -2.40 -1.02 12.54
N TYR A 148 -3.45 -0.55 13.20
CA TYR A 148 -3.54 -0.52 14.65
C TYR A 148 -3.47 -1.93 15.25
N ILE A 149 -4.35 -2.82 14.82
CA ILE A 149 -4.44 -4.18 15.39
C ILE A 149 -3.18 -4.98 15.10
N CYS A 150 -2.60 -4.89 13.90
CA CYS A 150 -1.35 -5.59 13.60
C CYS A 150 -0.16 -5.05 14.41
N SER A 151 -0.20 -3.78 14.82
CA SER A 151 0.84 -3.20 15.67
C SER A 151 0.64 -3.45 17.17
N LYS A 152 -0.58 -3.77 17.60
CA LYS A 152 -0.96 -3.85 19.02
C LYS A 152 -1.23 -5.27 19.51
N CYS A 153 -1.76 -6.14 18.65
CA CYS A 153 -1.98 -7.53 18.98
C CYS A 153 -0.65 -8.22 19.32
N ILE A 154 -0.69 -9.07 20.33
CA ILE A 154 0.44 -9.95 20.64
C ILE A 154 0.46 -11.06 19.58
N MET A 155 1.55 -11.15 18.84
CA MET A 155 1.74 -12.14 17.81
C MET A 155 2.43 -13.39 18.37
N ASN A 156 2.04 -14.56 17.88
CA ASN A 156 2.62 -15.84 18.24
C ASN A 156 2.84 -16.69 17.00
N VAL A 157 3.94 -17.44 16.97
CA VAL A 157 4.21 -18.41 15.91
C VAL A 157 4.32 -19.81 16.50
N ASP A 158 3.56 -20.75 15.93
CA ASP A 158 3.61 -22.15 16.35
C ASP A 158 4.88 -22.84 15.83
N LYS A 159 5.18 -24.05 16.32
CA LYS A 159 6.34 -24.85 15.87
C LYS A 159 6.41 -25.12 14.36
N ASN A 160 5.29 -24.95 13.63
CA ASN A 160 5.21 -25.18 12.18
C ASN A 160 5.35 -23.88 11.37
N GLY A 161 5.44 -22.72 12.01
CA GLY A 161 5.53 -21.42 11.34
C GLY A 161 4.21 -20.70 11.10
N PHE A 162 3.09 -21.20 11.63
CA PHE A 162 1.81 -20.50 11.53
C PHE A 162 1.74 -19.34 12.50
N ILE A 163 1.56 -18.13 11.95
CA ILE A 163 1.36 -16.90 12.70
C ILE A 163 -0.08 -16.80 13.18
N GLN A 164 -0.26 -16.38 14.43
CA GLN A 164 -1.56 -16.10 15.04
C GLN A 164 -1.44 -14.83 15.88
N ALA A 165 -2.51 -14.05 15.92
CA ALA A 165 -2.63 -12.90 16.81
C ALA A 165 -3.50 -13.29 18.01
N ASN A 166 -3.19 -12.76 19.19
CA ASN A 166 -4.15 -12.79 20.28
C ASN A 166 -5.24 -11.73 20.04
N HIS A 167 -6.48 -12.05 20.38
CA HIS A 167 -7.56 -11.08 20.41
C HIS A 167 -7.22 -9.89 21.31
N ILE A 168 -7.70 -8.71 20.92
CA ILE A 168 -7.68 -7.51 21.76
C ILE A 168 -9.07 -6.94 21.89
N GLU A 169 -9.34 -6.31 23.03
CA GLU A 169 -10.57 -5.56 23.29
C GLU A 169 -10.27 -4.06 23.20
N ILE A 170 -11.09 -3.34 22.44
CA ILE A 170 -10.97 -1.89 22.26
C ILE A 170 -12.30 -1.24 22.60
N SER A 171 -12.29 -0.23 23.46
CA SER A 171 -13.50 0.56 23.75
C SER A 171 -13.99 1.34 22.52
N LEU A 172 -15.29 1.60 22.43
CA LEU A 172 -15.85 2.45 21.36
C LEU A 172 -15.16 3.83 21.30
N ASP A 173 -14.85 4.43 22.45
CA ASP A 173 -14.18 5.74 22.53
C ASP A 173 -12.77 5.72 21.95
N GLU A 174 -12.00 4.66 22.23
CA GLU A 174 -10.66 4.48 21.68
C GLU A 174 -10.73 4.21 20.17
N LEU A 175 -11.64 3.33 19.73
CA LEU A 175 -11.80 3.02 18.32
C LEU A 175 -12.22 4.26 17.52
N SER A 176 -13.13 5.07 18.07
CA SER A 176 -13.56 6.35 17.49
C SER A 176 -12.40 7.33 17.31
N LYS A 177 -11.42 7.34 18.24
CA LYS A 177 -10.20 8.15 18.13
C LYS A 177 -9.26 7.64 17.04
N ILE A 178 -9.12 6.31 16.91
CA ILE A 178 -8.26 5.68 15.90
C ILE A 178 -8.75 6.01 14.49
N VAL A 179 -10.06 5.88 14.23
CA VAL A 179 -10.63 6.10 12.89
C VAL A 179 -11.15 7.51 12.64
N GLU A 180 -11.12 8.39 13.66
CA GLU A 180 -11.67 9.76 13.58
C GLU A 180 -13.16 9.81 13.19
N ILE A 181 -13.91 8.76 13.54
CA ILE A 181 -15.36 8.64 13.30
C ILE A 181 -16.09 8.69 14.64
N LYS A 182 -17.18 9.45 14.71
CA LYS A 182 -18.05 9.51 15.91
C LYS A 182 -19.23 8.54 15.87
N SER A 183 -19.64 8.11 14.68
CA SER A 183 -20.82 7.28 14.50
C SER A 183 -20.48 5.80 14.69
N VAL A 184 -21.06 5.18 15.72
CA VAL A 184 -20.89 3.74 15.99
C VAL A 184 -21.32 2.89 14.79
N HIS A 185 -22.39 3.25 14.08
CA HIS A 185 -22.86 2.51 12.91
C HIS A 185 -21.89 2.58 11.73
N GLN A 186 -21.19 3.70 11.57
CA GLN A 186 -20.16 3.80 10.53
C GLN A 186 -18.96 2.93 10.90
N ILE A 187 -18.52 2.96 12.16
CA ILE A 187 -17.43 2.09 12.63
C ILE A 187 -17.81 0.61 12.47
N ASP A 188 -19.02 0.24 12.86
CA ASP A 188 -19.55 -1.12 12.73
C ASP A 188 -19.55 -1.58 11.27
N SER A 189 -19.96 -0.72 10.33
CA SER A 189 -19.90 -1.02 8.89
C SER A 189 -18.47 -1.25 8.39
N GLU A 190 -17.49 -0.52 8.90
CA GLU A 190 -16.07 -0.73 8.55
C GLU A 190 -15.56 -2.08 9.10
N LEU A 191 -15.96 -2.44 10.33
CA LEU A 191 -15.64 -3.74 10.95
C LEU A 191 -16.33 -4.91 10.25
N ASP A 192 -17.59 -4.74 9.84
CA ASP A 192 -18.35 -5.71 9.03
C ASP A 192 -17.66 -5.97 7.70
N PHE A 193 -17.21 -4.92 7.02
CA PHE A 193 -16.50 -5.07 5.76
C PHE A 193 -15.19 -5.82 5.95
N LEU A 194 -14.38 -5.46 6.96
CA LEU A 194 -13.14 -6.18 7.27
C LEU A 194 -13.39 -7.67 7.58
N ARG A 195 -14.44 -8.00 8.34
CA ARG A 195 -14.91 -9.38 8.56
C ARG A 195 -15.27 -10.07 7.24
N SER A 196 -16.03 -9.40 6.38
CA SER A 196 -16.47 -9.96 5.08
C SER A 196 -15.31 -10.26 4.12
N LYS A 197 -14.15 -9.62 4.35
CA LYS A 197 -12.90 -9.84 3.60
C LYS A 197 -11.94 -10.79 4.32
N GLU A 198 -12.38 -11.41 5.42
CA GLU A 198 -11.57 -12.32 6.23
C GLU A 198 -10.27 -11.66 6.74
N LEU A 199 -10.29 -10.34 6.92
CA LEU A 199 -9.18 -9.57 7.49
C LEU A 199 -9.27 -9.50 9.01
N LEU A 200 -10.49 -9.60 9.54
CA LEU A 200 -10.76 -9.85 10.94
C LEU A 200 -11.27 -11.28 11.09
N ILE A 201 -10.74 -12.01 12.07
CA ILE A 201 -11.21 -13.35 12.43
C ILE A 201 -11.91 -13.31 13.77
N SER A 202 -12.94 -14.14 13.89
CA SER A 202 -13.58 -14.48 15.17
C SER A 202 -13.04 -15.82 15.62
N ASP A 203 -12.67 -15.93 16.89
CA ASP A 203 -12.36 -17.23 17.46
C ASP A 203 -13.66 -18.01 17.72
N TYR A 204 -13.93 -18.94 16.80
CA TYR A 204 -15.09 -19.84 16.83
C TYR A 204 -15.15 -20.69 18.11
N PHE A 205 -14.02 -20.93 18.80
CA PHE A 205 -13.95 -21.80 19.97
C PHE A 205 -14.12 -21.05 21.30
N SER A 206 -13.70 -19.78 21.38
CA SER A 206 -13.94 -18.94 22.56
C SER A 206 -15.27 -18.20 22.53
N GLY A 207 -15.98 -18.20 21.39
CA GLY A 207 -17.27 -17.51 21.25
C GLY A 207 -17.14 -15.99 21.13
N HIS A 208 -15.92 -15.47 20.94
CA HIS A 208 -15.69 -14.05 20.69
C HIS A 208 -16.03 -13.72 19.24
N GLY A 209 -17.08 -12.91 19.04
CA GLY A 209 -17.36 -12.33 17.73
C GLY A 209 -16.27 -11.32 17.35
N ALA A 210 -15.84 -11.28 16.08
CA ALA A 210 -15.03 -10.16 15.61
C ALA A 210 -15.94 -8.93 15.49
N GLY A 211 -15.53 -7.74 15.91
CA GLY A 211 -16.36 -6.52 15.87
C GLY A 211 -16.99 -6.18 17.22
N PHE A 212 -18.06 -5.37 17.23
CA PHE A 212 -18.71 -4.97 18.48
C PHE A 212 -19.43 -6.14 19.16
N VAL A 213 -19.18 -6.31 20.45
CA VAL A 213 -19.92 -7.23 21.32
C VAL A 213 -20.73 -6.39 22.30
N ILE A 214 -21.99 -6.81 22.51
CA ILE A 214 -22.89 -6.16 23.46
C ILE A 214 -22.62 -6.80 24.83
N ASP A 215 -21.75 -6.17 25.61
CA ASP A 215 -21.69 -6.41 27.05
C ASP A 215 -22.60 -5.40 27.77
N LEU A 216 -23.24 -5.81 28.86
CA LEU A 216 -24.32 -5.08 29.54
C LEU A 216 -23.88 -3.71 30.08
N ASP A 217 -22.58 -3.54 30.32
CA ASP A 217 -22.02 -2.33 30.96
C ASP A 217 -21.14 -1.47 30.03
N ASN A 218 -20.58 -2.00 28.94
CA ASN A 218 -19.70 -1.25 28.01
C ASN A 218 -19.74 -1.80 26.57
N ILE A 219 -19.74 -0.89 25.58
CA ILE A 219 -19.58 -1.26 24.16
C ILE A 219 -18.09 -1.42 23.86
N VAL A 220 -17.68 -2.65 23.59
CA VAL A 220 -16.31 -3.02 23.23
C VAL A 220 -16.28 -3.72 21.88
N ALA A 221 -15.19 -3.50 21.13
CA ALA A 221 -14.89 -4.24 19.92
C ALA A 221 -13.82 -5.28 20.20
N HIS A 222 -14.09 -6.53 19.86
CA HIS A 222 -13.09 -7.60 19.87
C HIS A 222 -12.47 -7.69 18.49
N LEU A 223 -11.16 -7.46 18.40
CA LEU A 223 -10.45 -7.43 17.12
C LEU A 223 -9.29 -8.41 17.14
N GLU A 224 -9.17 -9.18 16.06
CA GLU A 224 -8.07 -10.10 15.82
C GLU A 224 -7.75 -10.11 14.32
N PRO A 225 -6.54 -9.70 13.90
CA PRO A 225 -6.17 -9.76 12.50
C PRO A 225 -5.97 -11.21 12.05
N SER A 226 -6.49 -11.54 10.87
CA SER A 226 -6.20 -12.84 10.26
C SER A 226 -4.72 -12.97 9.87
N PRO A 227 -4.19 -14.20 9.69
CA PRO A 227 -2.84 -14.40 9.16
C PRO A 227 -2.62 -13.70 7.81
N PHE A 228 -3.67 -13.60 6.97
CA PHE A 228 -3.61 -12.86 5.71
C PHE A 228 -3.50 -11.35 5.95
N ALA A 229 -4.29 -10.80 6.87
CA ALA A 229 -4.21 -9.40 7.29
C ALA A 229 -2.83 -9.03 7.84
N ILE A 230 -2.22 -9.93 8.62
CA ILE A 230 -0.85 -9.77 9.14
C ILE A 230 0.15 -9.70 7.98
N ASN A 231 0.05 -10.60 7.00
CA ASN A 231 0.93 -10.59 5.83
C ASN A 231 0.75 -9.33 4.97
N LEU A 232 -0.50 -8.90 4.75
CA LEU A 232 -0.79 -7.63 4.08
C LEU A 232 -0.14 -6.45 4.80
N PHE A 233 -0.24 -6.41 6.14
CA PHE A 233 0.36 -5.35 6.93
C PHE A 233 1.88 -5.31 6.80
N ILE A 234 2.59 -6.43 7.02
CA ILE A 234 4.07 -6.44 6.96
C ILE A 234 4.59 -6.08 5.55
N ARG A 235 3.89 -6.53 4.51
CA ARG A 235 4.20 -6.18 3.11
C ARG A 235 3.95 -4.69 2.88
N GLY A 236 2.84 -4.14 3.41
CA GLY A 236 2.56 -2.71 3.45
C GLY A 236 3.55 -1.88 4.28
N GLN A 237 4.39 -2.51 5.10
CA GLN A 237 5.54 -1.86 5.75
C GLN A 237 6.85 -1.98 4.95
N GLY A 238 6.82 -2.58 3.76
CA GLY A 238 8.00 -2.83 2.92
C GLY A 238 8.79 -4.07 3.29
N PHE A 239 8.31 -4.90 4.24
CA PHE A 239 9.05 -6.06 4.70
C PHE A 239 8.78 -7.29 3.84
N LYS A 240 9.86 -7.94 3.36
CA LYS A 240 9.82 -9.12 2.46
C LYS A 240 9.90 -10.47 3.17
N GLY A 241 10.37 -10.49 4.41
CA GLY A 241 10.54 -11.73 5.18
C GLY A 241 9.23 -12.30 5.71
N SER A 242 9.37 -13.27 6.61
CA SER A 242 8.22 -13.93 7.27
C SER A 242 7.64 -13.05 8.39
N PRO A 243 6.35 -13.22 8.76
CA PRO A 243 5.79 -12.55 9.94
C PRO A 243 6.59 -12.78 11.22
N LYS A 244 7.15 -13.99 11.39
CA LYS A 244 8.04 -14.32 12.52
C LYS A 244 9.22 -13.35 12.60
N ASP A 245 9.89 -13.09 11.48
CA ASP A 245 11.09 -12.25 11.47
C ASP A 245 10.73 -10.77 11.66
N PHE A 246 9.59 -10.33 11.10
CA PHE A 246 9.07 -8.98 11.30
C PHE A 246 8.79 -8.68 12.78
N TYR A 247 8.06 -9.56 13.45
CA TYR A 247 7.70 -9.42 14.86
C TYR A 247 8.76 -9.95 15.84
N LYS A 248 9.90 -10.45 15.33
CA LYS A 248 11.02 -11.03 16.12
C LYS A 248 10.55 -12.12 17.10
N LEU A 249 9.75 -13.06 16.60
CA LEU A 249 9.14 -14.11 17.41
C LEU A 249 10.02 -15.36 17.50
N GLU A 250 9.92 -16.06 18.63
CA GLU A 250 10.44 -17.41 18.81
C GLU A 250 9.32 -18.44 18.58
N TYR A 251 9.69 -19.63 18.09
CA TYR A 251 8.75 -20.72 17.93
C TYR A 251 8.28 -21.22 19.30
N LYS A 252 6.96 -21.30 19.49
CA LYS A 252 6.41 -21.94 20.69
C LYS A 252 6.65 -23.45 20.62
N ASN A 253 7.47 -23.94 21.56
CA ASN A 253 7.53 -25.35 21.88
C ASN A 253 6.21 -25.73 22.59
N GLN A 254 5.60 -26.84 22.20
CA GLN A 254 4.33 -27.32 22.79
C GLN A 254 4.42 -27.47 24.31
#